data_AF-M2U2P9-F1
#
_entry.id   AF-M2U2P9-F1
#
_cell.length_a   1.000
_cell.length_b   1.000
_cell.length_c   1.000
_cell.angle_alpha   90.00
_cell.angle_beta   90.00
_cell.angle_gamma   90.00
#
_symmetry.space_group_name_H-M   'P 1'
#
loop_
_entity.id
_entity.type
_entity.pdbx_description
1 polymer ?
#
loop_
_entity_poly.entity_id
_entity_poly.type
_entity_poly.pdbx_seq_one_letter_code
_entity_poly.pdbx_strand_id
1 'polypeptide(L)' 'MAALGSQPAEIATPDDHQTDALVAAAGLRAIAGDGRYWQPAGMTAAVARTEGWTLGVL' A
#
# COMPACT_ATOMS: atom_id res chain seq x y z
N MET A 1 13.17 -5.04 -3.92
CA MET A 1 12.60 -4.34 -2.74
C MET A 1 13.42 -3.12 -2.29
N ALA A 2 14.73 -3.05 -2.56
CA ALA A 2 15.58 -1.94 -2.11
C ALA A 2 15.10 -0.53 -2.55
N ALA A 3 14.56 -0.39 -3.76
CA ALA A 3 13.96 0.86 -4.24
C ALA A 3 12.73 1.30 -3.40
N LEU A 4 12.07 0.37 -2.71
CA LEU A 4 10.97 0.60 -1.78
C LEU A 4 11.44 0.57 -0.30
N GLY A 5 12.74 0.65 -0.04
CA GLY A 5 13.31 0.67 1.32
C GLY A 5 13.02 -0.60 2.14
N SER A 6 12.75 -1.72 1.47
CA SER A 6 12.44 -2.99 2.12
C SER A 6 13.51 -4.04 1.82
N GLN A 7 13.71 -4.94 2.79
CA GLN A 7 14.64 -6.05 2.66
C GLN A 7 14.21 -6.97 1.50
N PRO A 8 15.14 -7.71 0.87
CA PRO A 8 14.80 -8.72 -0.11
C PRO A 8 13.84 -9.76 0.48
N ALA A 9 12.90 -10.24 -0.32
CA ALA A 9 12.07 -11.38 0.05
C ALA A 9 12.87 -12.67 -0.16
N GLU A 10 12.82 -13.58 0.80
CA GLU A 10 13.49 -14.89 0.72
C GLU A 10 12.63 -15.90 -0.06
N ILE A 11 12.32 -15.57 -1.31
CA ILE A 11 11.56 -16.43 -2.24
C ILE A 11 12.37 -16.57 -3.52
N ALA A 12 12.73 -17.80 -3.88
CA ALA A 12 13.61 -18.08 -5.01
C ALA A 12 12.98 -17.68 -6.36
N THR A 13 11.69 -17.96 -6.55
CA THR A 13 10.95 -17.64 -7.77
C THR A 13 9.49 -17.36 -7.41
N PRO A 14 9.14 -16.11 -7.05
CA PRO A 14 7.76 -15.78 -6.77
C PRO A 14 6.92 -15.84 -8.05
N ASP A 15 5.68 -16.30 -7.94
CA ASP A 15 4.67 -16.08 -8.98
C ASP A 15 4.24 -14.60 -9.04
N ASP A 16 3.34 -14.28 -9.97
CA ASP A 16 2.82 -12.95 -10.18
C ASP A 16 2.06 -12.43 -8.94
N HIS A 17 1.18 -13.25 -8.36
CA HIS A 17 0.41 -12.89 -7.17
C HIS A 17 1.32 -12.62 -5.96
N GLN A 18 2.34 -13.43 -5.76
CA GLN A 18 3.35 -13.24 -4.72
C GLN A 18 4.16 -11.98 -4.95
N THR A 19 4.54 -11.71 -6.20
CA THR A 19 5.27 -10.49 -6.57
C THR A 19 4.43 -9.25 -6.29
N ASP A 20 3.16 -9.25 -6.70
CA ASP A 20 2.23 -8.16 -6.46
C ASP A 20 2.04 -7.90 -4.96
N ALA A 21 1.84 -8.96 -4.18
CA ALA A 21 1.69 -8.86 -2.73
C ALA A 21 2.95 -8.30 -2.05
N LEU A 22 4.15 -8.75 -2.44
CA LEU A 22 5.42 -8.27 -1.90
C LEU A 22 5.65 -6.78 -2.23
N VAL A 23 5.44 -6.40 -3.49
CA VAL A 23 5.61 -5.01 -3.94
C VAL A 23 4.61 -4.09 -3.25
N ALA A 24 3.34 -4.50 -3.15
CA ALA A 24 2.31 -3.75 -2.43
C ALA A 24 2.66 -3.58 -0.95
N ALA A 25 3.04 -4.66 -0.26
CA ALA A 25 3.40 -4.62 1.15
C ALA A 25 4.63 -3.71 1.41
N ALA A 26 5.66 -3.80 0.57
CA ALA A 26 6.84 -2.94 0.68
C ALA A 26 6.51 -1.46 0.43
N GLY A 27 5.65 -1.17 -0.55
CA GLY A 27 5.17 0.19 -0.82
C GLY A 27 4.37 0.75 0.36
N LEU A 28 3.40 -0.01 0.87
CA LEU A 28 2.58 0.38 2.03
C LEU A 28 3.47 0.64 3.27
N ARG A 29 4.46 -0.24 3.52
CA ARG A 29 5.43 -0.05 4.61
C ARG A 29 6.23 1.25 4.45
N ALA A 30 6.65 1.57 3.23
CA ALA A 30 7.44 2.76 2.96
C ALA A 30 6.67 4.07 3.24
N ILE A 31 5.36 4.09 2.97
CA ILE A 31 4.51 5.28 3.15
C ILE A 31 3.71 5.29 4.46
N ALA A 32 3.78 4.23 5.27
CA ALA A 32 2.98 4.07 6.48
C ALA A 32 3.12 5.25 7.47
N GLY A 33 4.30 5.85 7.57
CA GLY A 33 4.56 6.98 8.46
C GLY A 33 4.13 8.35 7.91
N ASP A 34 3.74 8.45 6.64
CA ASP A 34 3.40 9.73 6.00
C ASP A 34 1.88 9.90 5.90
N GLY A 35 1.35 10.70 6.83
CA GLY A 35 -0.09 10.96 7.00
C GLY A 35 -0.81 11.45 5.74
N ARG A 36 -0.10 12.07 4.78
CA ARG A 36 -0.70 12.59 3.54
C ARG A 36 -1.37 11.52 2.69
N TYR A 37 -0.89 10.27 2.76
CA TYR A 37 -1.41 9.16 1.97
C TYR A 37 -2.68 8.55 2.59
N TRP A 38 -2.90 8.79 3.89
CA TRP A 38 -4.01 8.25 4.66
C TRP A 38 -5.13 9.28 4.87
N GLN A 39 -4.87 10.56 4.58
CA GLN A 39 -5.84 11.65 4.65
C GLN A 39 -5.76 12.51 3.39
N PRO A 40 -6.12 11.97 2.21
CA PRO A 40 -6.04 12.74 0.98
C PRO A 40 -7.09 13.86 0.99
N ALA A 41 -6.76 15.02 0.43
CA ALA A 41 -7.62 16.20 0.47
C ALA A 41 -9.03 15.99 -0.14
N GLY A 42 -9.17 15.02 -1.05
CA GLY A 42 -10.46 14.62 -1.64
C GLY A 42 -11.29 13.65 -0.81
N MET A 43 -10.80 13.19 0.35
CA MET A 43 -11.52 12.24 1.21
C MET A 43 -12.64 12.93 1.97
N THR A 44 -13.83 12.97 1.36
CA THR A 44 -15.06 13.44 2.00
C THR A 44 -15.81 12.28 2.67
N ALA A 45 -16.75 12.58 3.56
CA ALA A 45 -17.59 11.54 4.19
C ALA A 45 -18.46 10.74 3.19
N ALA A 46 -18.74 11.30 2.01
CA ALA A 46 -19.41 10.58 0.93
C ALA A 46 -18.44 9.58 0.26
N VAL A 47 -17.24 10.05 -0.09
CA VAL A 47 -16.18 9.23 -0.71
C VAL A 47 -15.73 8.11 0.23
N ALA A 48 -15.49 8.39 1.52
CA ALA A 48 -15.14 7.37 2.50
C ALA A 48 -16.20 6.25 2.59
N ARG A 49 -17.48 6.60 2.48
CA ARG A 49 -18.59 5.64 2.53
C ARG A 49 -18.70 4.77 1.28
N THR A 50 -18.41 5.32 0.10
CA THR A 50 -18.59 4.62 -1.18
C THR A 50 -17.32 3.96 -1.71
N GLU A 51 -16.15 4.52 -1.37
CA GLU A 51 -14.85 4.19 -1.96
C GLU A 51 -13.76 3.94 -0.90
N GLY A 52 -14.00 4.24 0.38
CA GLY A 52 -13.02 4.03 1.45
C GLY A 52 -12.54 2.58 1.58
N TRP A 53 -13.39 1.62 1.19
CA TRP A 53 -13.04 0.19 1.13
C TRP A 53 -11.93 -0.14 0.13
N THR A 54 -11.80 0.64 -0.94
CA THR A 54 -10.76 0.43 -1.97
C THR A 54 -9.40 0.93 -1.51
N LEU A 55 -9.39 2.00 -0.70
CA LEU A 55 -8.18 2.70 -0.29
C LEU A 55 -7.75 2.37 1.14
N GLY A 56 -8.57 1.66 1.91
CA GLY A 56 -8.30 1.35 3.32
C GLY A 56 -8.34 2.59 4.22
N VAL A 57 -9.06 3.64 3.82
CA VAL A 57 -9.22 4.90 4.56
C VAL A 57 -10.67 5.02 5.01
N LEU A 58 -10.89 5.27 6.30
CA LEU A 58 -12.20 5.41 6.95
C LEU A 58 -12.51 6.87 7.29
#